data_AF-A0A935PCY6-F1
#
_entry.id   AF-A0A935PCY6-F1
#
_cell.length_a   1.000
_cell.length_b   1.000
_cell.length_c   1.000
_cell.angle_alpha   90.00
_cell.angle_beta   90.00
_cell.angle_gamma   90.00
#
_symmetry.space_group_name_H-M   'P 1'
#
loop_
_entity.id
_entity.type
_entity.pdbx_description
1 polymer ?
#
loop_
_entity_poly.entity_id
_entity_poly.type
_entity_poly.pdbx_seq_one_letter_code
_entity_poly.pdbx_strand_id
1 'polypeptide(L)'
;MGRLVALFVAGMGFLIAGSLGASAPVKVTITGCVTGGVLVTEKTDFGTHISEGEYRIRPFVPSGEPLDLAAHEGERIIMTGHLLPGDRFYAYAKSLRVLGPCTATAPPPESSRVYHGPTYKDIRVDRCWRSGDECDQVAADRFCRMHGYAGSADWAHAAHRPTYVIGDNRVCDESFCEGFTYIRCGGPK
;
A
#
# COMPACT_ATOMS: atom_id res chain seq x y z
N MET A 1 69.51 -38.80 36.71
CA MET A 1 68.07 -39.15 36.69
C MET A 1 67.33 -37.95 36.11
N GLY A 2 66.79 -38.14 34.90
CA GLY A 2 66.43 -37.06 33.97
C GLY A 2 65.14 -36.32 34.33
N ARG A 3 65.19 -34.99 34.19
CA ARG A 3 64.02 -34.11 34.23
C ARG A 3 63.44 -34.02 32.82
N LEU A 4 62.24 -34.55 32.62
CA LEU A 4 61.45 -34.30 31.41
C LEU A 4 61.04 -32.81 31.39
N VAL A 5 61.45 -32.10 30.35
CA VAL A 5 60.93 -30.78 29.99
C VAL A 5 59.78 -31.01 29.02
N ALA A 6 58.54 -30.76 29.46
CA ALA A 6 57.37 -30.78 28.59
C ALA A 6 57.24 -29.41 27.90
N LEU A 7 57.53 -29.38 26.60
CA LEU A 7 57.27 -28.24 25.72
C LEU A 7 55.76 -28.21 25.37
N PHE A 8 55.01 -27.32 26.02
CA PHE A 8 53.67 -26.94 25.57
C PHE A 8 53.81 -25.95 24.40
N VAL A 9 53.67 -26.45 23.17
CA VAL A 9 53.50 -25.59 21.99
C VAL A 9 52.04 -25.14 21.96
N ALA A 10 51.77 -23.93 22.45
CA ALA A 10 50.49 -23.28 22.26
C ALA A 10 50.35 -22.91 20.78
N GLY A 11 49.62 -23.73 20.03
CA GLY A 11 49.23 -23.45 18.65
C GLY A 11 48.32 -22.23 18.60
N MET A 12 48.91 -21.08 18.33
CA MET A 12 48.19 -19.82 18.12
C MET A 12 47.57 -19.89 16.72
N GLY A 13 46.38 -20.49 16.63
CA GLY A 13 45.57 -20.49 15.42
C GLY A 13 45.17 -19.06 15.08
N PHE A 14 45.82 -18.49 14.08
CA PHE A 14 45.38 -17.25 13.44
C PHE A 14 44.05 -17.55 12.75
N LEU A 15 42.95 -17.19 13.42
CA LEU A 15 41.64 -17.14 12.79
C LEU A 15 41.67 -15.99 11.78
N ILE A 16 41.85 -16.33 10.51
CA ILE A 16 41.62 -15.40 9.41
C ILE A 16 40.12 -15.09 9.45
N ALA A 17 39.78 -13.90 9.95
CA ALA A 17 38.42 -13.37 9.85
C ALA A 17 38.11 -13.25 8.35
N GLY A 18 37.39 -14.24 7.81
CA GLY A 18 36.81 -14.14 6.48
C GLY A 18 35.98 -12.86 6.43
N SER A 19 36.20 -12.05 5.40
CA SER A 19 35.42 -10.86 5.15
C SER A 19 33.96 -11.29 5.03
N LEU A 20 33.14 -11.02 6.06
CA LEU A 20 31.69 -11.11 5.94
C LEU A 20 31.31 -10.06 4.90
N GLY A 21 31.12 -10.49 3.66
CA GLY A 21 30.70 -9.62 2.56
C GLY A 21 29.33 -9.07 2.89
N ALA A 22 29.28 -7.90 3.51
CA ALA A 22 28.07 -7.11 3.61
C ALA A 22 27.53 -6.92 2.19
N SER A 23 26.22 -7.07 2.00
CA SER A 23 25.58 -6.90 0.69
C SER A 23 26.00 -5.55 0.12
N ALA A 24 26.67 -5.59 -1.04
CA ALA A 24 27.21 -4.40 -1.68
C ALA A 24 26.05 -3.49 -2.14
N PRO A 25 26.28 -2.17 -2.24
CA PRO A 25 25.27 -1.25 -2.77
C PRO A 25 24.81 -1.69 -4.18
N VAL A 26 23.50 -1.81 -4.36
CA VAL A 26 22.91 -2.24 -5.64
C VAL A 26 22.46 -1.00 -6.41
N LYS A 27 23.06 -0.75 -7.57
CA LYS A 27 22.63 0.35 -8.44
C LYS A 27 21.26 0.02 -9.04
N VAL A 28 20.31 0.95 -8.91
CA VAL A 28 18.97 0.80 -9.48
C VAL A 28 18.49 2.09 -10.12
N THR A 29 17.54 1.97 -11.04
CA THR A 29 16.74 3.07 -11.55
C THR A 29 15.28 2.85 -11.19
N ILE A 30 14.71 3.77 -10.44
CA ILE A 30 13.33 3.68 -9.95
C ILE A 30 12.49 4.67 -10.74
N THR A 31 11.39 4.18 -11.29
CA THR A 31 10.32 4.98 -11.87
C THR A 31 9.11 4.86 -10.95
N GLY A 32 8.47 5.99 -10.65
CA GLY A 32 7.31 6.00 -9.78
C GLY A 32 6.67 7.37 -9.65
N CYS A 33 5.67 7.43 -8.79
CA CYS A 33 4.85 8.60 -8.53
C CYS A 33 5.17 9.24 -7.20
N VAL A 34 5.20 10.57 -7.15
CA VAL A 34 5.30 11.27 -5.85
C VAL A 34 3.91 11.49 -5.29
N THR A 35 3.65 10.94 -4.10
CA THR A 35 2.36 11.05 -3.43
C THR A 35 2.53 11.23 -1.93
N GLY A 36 2.08 12.36 -1.39
CA GLY A 36 2.27 12.74 0.00
C GLY A 36 3.75 12.90 0.36
N GLY A 37 4.54 13.48 -0.56
CA GLY A 37 5.98 13.72 -0.37
C GLY A 37 6.84 12.45 -0.31
N VAL A 38 6.32 11.30 -0.74
CA VAL A 38 7.08 10.05 -0.87
C VAL A 38 6.98 9.49 -2.28
N LEU A 39 8.00 8.74 -2.70
CA LEU A 39 8.00 8.08 -3.99
C LEU A 39 7.31 6.72 -3.86
N VAL A 40 6.22 6.53 -4.58
CA VAL A 40 5.52 5.25 -4.77
C VAL A 40 6.07 4.63 -6.04
N THR A 41 6.80 3.52 -5.93
CA THR A 41 7.42 2.88 -7.08
C THR A 41 6.37 2.26 -8.01
N GLU A 42 6.65 2.25 -9.30
CA GLU A 42 5.93 1.45 -10.29
C GLU A 42 6.86 0.37 -10.84
N LYS A 43 8.10 0.78 -11.11
CA LYS A 43 9.13 -0.04 -11.74
C LYS A 43 10.47 0.25 -11.09
N THR A 44 11.14 -0.81 -10.66
CA THR A 44 12.55 -0.78 -10.24
C THR A 44 13.38 -1.59 -11.22
N ASP A 45 14.30 -0.93 -11.91
CA ASP A 45 15.23 -1.53 -12.86
C ASP A 45 16.59 -1.75 -12.19
N PHE A 46 16.96 -3.02 -12.02
CA PHE A 46 18.24 -3.45 -11.44
C PHE A 46 19.34 -3.62 -12.50
N GLY A 47 19.06 -3.31 -13.77
CA GLY A 47 19.93 -3.54 -14.92
C GLY A 47 19.98 -5.00 -15.40
N THR A 48 19.78 -5.96 -14.50
CA THR A 48 19.70 -7.40 -14.83
C THR A 48 18.28 -7.92 -14.94
N HIS A 49 17.37 -7.30 -14.20
CA HIS A 49 15.95 -7.63 -14.18
C HIS A 49 15.15 -6.39 -13.75
N ILE A 50 13.84 -6.46 -14.02
CA ILE A 50 12.88 -5.44 -13.64
C ILE A 50 12.00 -6.04 -12.55
N SER A 51 11.77 -5.28 -11.48
CA SER A 51 10.75 -5.56 -10.48
C SER A 51 9.63 -4.54 -10.64
N GLU A 52 8.42 -5.04 -10.77
CA GLU A 52 7.19 -4.24 -10.80
C GLU A 52 6.49 -4.36 -9.45
N GLY A 53 5.88 -3.27 -8.98
CA GLY A 53 5.17 -3.24 -7.70
C GLY A 53 5.17 -1.87 -7.03
N GLU A 54 4.18 -1.67 -6.16
CA GLU A 54 3.94 -0.41 -5.45
C GLU A 54 4.57 -0.42 -4.06
N TYR A 55 5.74 0.22 -3.93
CA TYR A 55 6.43 0.40 -2.67
C TYR A 55 6.57 1.87 -2.34
N ARG A 56 6.23 2.25 -1.11
CA ARG A 56 6.42 3.62 -0.61
C ARG A 56 7.86 3.76 -0.09
N ILE A 57 8.69 4.48 -0.82
CA ILE A 57 10.08 4.72 -0.43
C ILE A 57 10.33 6.20 -0.12
N ARG A 58 11.13 6.43 0.92
CA ARG A 58 11.70 7.75 1.22
C ARG A 58 13.13 7.78 0.68
N PRO A 59 13.38 8.40 -0.48
CA PRO A 59 14.73 8.52 -0.97
C PRO A 59 15.56 9.41 -0.04
N PHE A 60 16.85 9.07 0.06
CA PHE A 60 17.86 9.88 0.74
C PHE A 60 18.83 10.43 -0.30
N VAL A 61 19.35 11.64 -0.09
CA VAL A 61 20.52 12.10 -0.83
C VAL A 61 21.78 11.36 -0.35
N PRO A 62 22.90 11.36 -1.10
CA PRO A 62 24.12 10.67 -0.69
C PRO A 62 24.70 11.13 0.67
N SER A 63 24.38 12.35 1.12
CA SER A 63 24.72 12.85 2.45
C SER A 63 23.92 12.18 3.59
N GLY A 64 22.87 11.42 3.27
CA GLY A 64 22.01 10.73 4.23
C GLY A 64 20.79 11.51 4.68
N GLU A 65 20.60 12.73 4.22
CA GLU A 65 19.39 13.52 4.47
C GLU A 65 18.23 13.00 3.59
N PRO A 66 16.97 13.06 4.05
CA PRO A 66 15.82 12.77 3.20
C PRO A 66 15.80 13.70 1.98
N LEU A 67 15.59 13.14 0.79
CA LEU A 67 15.38 13.93 -0.41
C LEU A 67 13.98 14.54 -0.37
N ASP A 68 13.89 15.86 -0.42
CA ASP A 68 12.61 16.57 -0.53
C ASP A 68 12.01 16.36 -1.92
N LEU A 69 10.80 15.78 -1.94
CA LEU A 69 10.04 15.53 -3.16
C LEU A 69 8.78 16.41 -3.25
N ALA A 70 8.55 17.33 -2.30
CA ALA A 70 7.33 18.12 -2.26
C ALA A 70 7.08 18.92 -3.55
N ALA A 71 8.14 19.38 -4.21
CA ALA A 71 8.06 20.11 -5.48
C ALA A 71 7.59 19.24 -6.67
N HIS A 72 7.60 17.92 -6.51
CA HIS A 72 7.27 16.93 -7.53
C HIS A 72 5.95 16.21 -7.24
N GLU A 73 5.15 16.69 -6.28
CA GLU A 73 3.88 16.07 -5.91
C GLU A 73 2.94 15.91 -7.13
N GLY A 74 2.44 14.69 -7.33
CA GLY A 74 1.60 14.35 -8.49
C GLY A 74 2.38 14.16 -9.80
N GLU A 75 3.71 14.32 -9.79
CA GLU A 75 4.56 14.03 -10.93
C GLU A 75 5.06 12.58 -10.90
N ARG A 76 5.09 11.99 -12.09
CA ARG A 76 5.79 10.74 -12.34
C ARG A 76 7.26 11.07 -12.59
N ILE A 77 8.14 10.50 -11.79
CA ILE A 77 9.56 10.76 -11.85
C ILE A 77 10.36 9.47 -12.04
N ILE A 78 11.53 9.61 -12.63
CA ILE A 78 12.55 8.57 -12.69
C ILE A 78 13.83 9.08 -12.03
N MET A 79 14.49 8.23 -11.26
CA MET A 79 15.76 8.56 -10.63
C MET A 79 16.66 7.32 -10.46
N THR A 80 17.96 7.53 -10.57
CA THR A 80 18.98 6.51 -10.34
C THR A 80 19.58 6.68 -8.95
N GLY A 81 19.96 5.58 -8.32
CA GLY A 81 20.62 5.59 -7.03
C GLY A 81 21.15 4.21 -6.63
N HIS A 82 21.39 4.05 -5.33
CA HIS A 82 21.76 2.78 -4.73
C HIS A 82 20.76 2.32 -3.70
N LEU A 83 20.38 1.05 -3.76
CA LEU A 83 19.75 0.34 -2.64
C LEU A 83 20.84 -0.25 -1.74
N LEU A 84 20.77 0.11 -0.48
CA LEU A 84 21.62 -0.41 0.60
C LEU A 84 20.81 -1.40 1.45
N PRO A 85 21.48 -2.26 2.25
CA PRO A 85 20.80 -3.15 3.19
C PRO A 85 19.79 -2.42 4.08
N GLY A 86 18.65 -3.05 4.31
CA GLY A 86 17.50 -2.43 4.98
C GLY A 86 16.67 -1.53 4.06
N ASP A 87 16.70 -1.81 2.75
CA ASP A 87 15.88 -1.20 1.70
C ASP A 87 15.95 0.33 1.65
N ARG A 88 17.12 0.87 2.00
CA ARG A 88 17.36 2.30 1.97
C ARG A 88 17.82 2.71 0.58
N PHE A 89 17.02 3.55 -0.07
CA PHE A 89 17.33 4.07 -1.38
C PHE A 89 18.03 5.43 -1.29
N TYR A 90 19.27 5.49 -1.77
CA TYR A 90 20.08 6.70 -1.86
C TYR A 90 20.08 7.19 -3.30
N ALA A 91 19.25 8.19 -3.57
CA ALA A 91 19.04 8.76 -4.89
C ALA A 91 20.13 9.76 -5.26
N TYR A 92 20.56 9.74 -6.51
CA TYR A 92 21.33 10.85 -7.07
C TYR A 92 20.35 11.95 -7.48
N ALA A 93 20.25 13.02 -6.70
CA ALA A 93 19.32 14.13 -6.97
C ALA A 93 19.45 14.67 -8.41
N LYS A 94 20.68 14.75 -8.95
CA LYS A 94 20.95 15.18 -10.33
C LYS A 94 20.40 14.25 -11.42
N SER A 95 20.05 13.02 -11.08
CA SER A 95 19.47 12.03 -11.99
C SER A 95 17.94 12.12 -12.06
N LEU A 96 17.30 12.86 -11.15
CA LEU A 96 15.85 13.02 -11.14
C LEU A 96 15.38 13.64 -12.46
N ARG A 97 14.43 12.99 -13.12
CA ARG A 97 13.74 13.51 -14.31
C ARG A 97 12.25 13.35 -14.12
N VAL A 98 11.51 14.41 -14.44
CA VAL A 98 10.05 14.39 -14.53
C VAL A 98 9.68 13.77 -15.87
N LEU A 99 8.93 12.68 -15.82
CA LEU A 99 8.41 11.98 -17.00
C LEU A 99 7.05 12.52 -17.45
N GLY A 100 6.38 13.26 -16.58
CA GLY A 100 5.05 13.82 -16.82
C GLY A 100 4.19 13.73 -15.56
N PRO A 101 2.88 13.96 -15.67
CA PRO A 101 1.97 13.71 -14.55
C PRO A 101 1.99 12.21 -14.21
N CYS A 102 1.72 11.90 -12.95
CA CYS A 102 1.36 10.56 -12.53
C CYS A 102 0.26 10.02 -13.44
N THR A 103 0.60 9.00 -14.23
CA THR A 103 -0.40 8.21 -14.92
C THR A 103 -1.01 7.36 -13.84
N ALA A 104 -2.11 7.84 -13.27
CA ALA A 104 -2.78 7.21 -12.15
C ALA A 104 -2.99 5.71 -12.41
N THR A 105 -2.18 4.86 -11.77
CA THR A 105 -2.77 3.67 -11.14
C THR A 105 -3.51 4.21 -9.92
N ALA A 106 -4.75 4.63 -10.17
CA ALA A 106 -5.70 5.31 -9.29
C ALA A 106 -5.29 6.71 -8.74
N PRO A 107 -6.09 7.75 -9.01
CA PRO A 107 -5.97 9.01 -8.30
C PRO A 107 -6.66 8.89 -6.93
N PRO A 108 -6.11 9.44 -5.84
CA PRO A 108 -6.95 9.88 -4.73
C PRO A 108 -7.57 11.22 -5.17
N PRO A 109 -8.89 11.43 -5.30
CA PRO A 109 -10.08 10.62 -5.02
C PRO A 109 -11.00 10.50 -6.27
N GLU A 110 -10.77 9.50 -7.12
CA GLU A 110 -11.82 9.02 -8.07
C GLU A 110 -12.11 7.51 -7.95
N SER A 111 -11.30 6.75 -7.19
CA SER A 111 -11.57 5.34 -6.84
C SER A 111 -12.43 5.17 -5.59
N SER A 112 -12.86 6.28 -4.97
CA SER A 112 -13.85 6.26 -3.89
C SER A 112 -15.08 7.05 -4.28
N ARG A 113 -16.26 6.48 -4.04
CA ARG A 113 -17.55 7.10 -4.33
C ARG A 113 -18.45 7.03 -3.12
N VAL A 114 -19.04 8.17 -2.77
CA VAL A 114 -20.06 8.25 -1.74
C VAL A 114 -21.44 8.14 -2.38
N TYR A 115 -22.19 7.13 -1.96
CA TYR A 115 -23.59 6.97 -2.28
C TYR A 115 -24.39 7.54 -1.13
N HIS A 116 -24.97 8.73 -1.31
CA HIS A 116 -25.90 9.31 -0.35
C HIS A 116 -27.26 8.70 -0.54
N GLY A 117 -27.77 8.07 0.51
CA GLY A 117 -28.99 7.30 0.43
C GLY A 117 -28.96 6.32 -0.75
N PRO A 118 -28.12 5.28 -0.71
CA PRO A 118 -28.14 4.26 -1.76
C PRO A 118 -29.51 3.60 -1.85
N THR A 119 -29.92 3.29 -3.08
CA THR A 119 -31.16 2.57 -3.39
C THR A 119 -30.86 1.38 -4.28
N TYR A 120 -31.68 0.34 -4.16
CA TYR A 120 -31.70 -0.81 -5.05
C TYR A 120 -33.15 -1.11 -5.41
N LYS A 121 -33.46 -1.21 -6.71
CA LYS A 121 -34.84 -1.25 -7.22
C LYS A 121 -35.71 -0.12 -6.65
N ASP A 122 -35.16 1.09 -6.64
CA ASP A 122 -35.79 2.32 -6.14
C ASP A 122 -36.18 2.33 -4.65
N ILE A 123 -35.71 1.36 -3.86
CA ILE A 123 -35.94 1.30 -2.40
C ILE A 123 -34.60 1.46 -1.68
N ARG A 124 -34.59 2.18 -0.56
CA ARG A 124 -33.40 2.40 0.29
C ARG A 124 -32.75 1.07 0.65
N VAL A 125 -31.44 0.94 0.47
CA VAL A 125 -30.71 -0.29 0.83
C VAL A 125 -30.74 -0.48 2.35
N ASP A 126 -31.15 -1.67 2.79
CA ASP A 126 -31.20 -2.06 4.20
C ASP A 126 -29.79 -2.18 4.80
N ARG A 127 -29.65 -1.92 6.10
CA ARG A 127 -28.38 -2.11 6.81
C ARG A 127 -27.92 -3.57 6.83
N CYS A 128 -28.81 -4.53 6.60
CA CYS A 128 -28.50 -5.95 6.52
C CYS A 128 -28.56 -6.50 5.11
N TRP A 129 -27.56 -7.30 4.76
CA TRP A 129 -27.53 -8.00 3.47
C TRP A 129 -28.53 -9.16 3.44
N ARG A 130 -28.68 -9.84 4.58
CA ARG A 130 -29.71 -10.86 4.86
C ARG A 130 -30.55 -10.42 6.05
N SER A 131 -31.79 -10.86 6.17
CA SER A 131 -32.71 -10.37 7.21
C SER A 131 -32.19 -10.71 8.61
N GLY A 132 -31.68 -9.71 9.33
CA GLY A 132 -31.10 -9.89 10.66
C GLY A 132 -29.72 -10.57 10.68
N ASP A 133 -29.07 -10.71 9.52
CA ASP A 133 -27.75 -11.32 9.37
C ASP A 133 -26.91 -10.57 8.32
N GLU A 134 -25.59 -10.69 8.40
CA GLU A 134 -24.65 -9.99 7.51
C GLU A 134 -24.93 -8.46 7.46
N CYS A 135 -25.08 -7.85 8.63
CA CYS A 135 -25.40 -6.44 8.78
C CYS A 135 -24.18 -5.51 8.71
N ASP A 136 -24.48 -4.23 8.56
CA ASP A 136 -23.55 -3.11 8.73
C ASP A 136 -22.42 -3.16 7.71
N GLN A 137 -21.17 -3.31 8.16
CA GLN A 137 -20.00 -3.35 7.29
C GLN A 137 -20.12 -4.42 6.21
N VAL A 138 -20.69 -5.58 6.53
CA VAL A 138 -20.83 -6.69 5.56
C VAL A 138 -21.78 -6.29 4.43
N ALA A 139 -22.91 -5.68 4.76
CA ALA A 139 -23.86 -5.19 3.76
C ALA A 139 -23.28 -4.03 2.94
N ALA A 140 -22.60 -3.07 3.59
CA ALA A 140 -21.95 -1.95 2.92
C ALA A 140 -20.85 -2.42 1.96
N ASP A 141 -20.03 -3.38 2.37
CA ASP A 141 -18.99 -3.99 1.53
C ASP A 141 -19.58 -4.70 0.31
N ARG A 142 -20.64 -5.50 0.51
CA ARG A 142 -21.27 -6.23 -0.59
C ARG A 142 -21.92 -5.26 -1.59
N PHE A 143 -22.58 -4.20 -1.10
CA PHE A 143 -23.04 -3.11 -1.94
C PHE A 143 -21.90 -2.52 -2.77
N CYS A 144 -20.78 -2.16 -2.14
CA CYS A 144 -19.61 -1.63 -2.85
C CYS A 144 -19.02 -2.61 -3.88
N ARG A 145 -18.98 -3.91 -3.57
CA ARG A 145 -18.51 -4.95 -4.51
C ARG A 145 -19.41 -5.11 -5.73
N MET A 146 -20.73 -4.97 -5.56
CA MET A 146 -21.67 -4.93 -6.70
C MET A 146 -21.42 -3.73 -7.60
N HIS A 147 -20.96 -2.62 -7.03
CA HIS A 147 -20.64 -1.38 -7.74
C HIS A 147 -19.19 -1.31 -8.24
N GLY A 148 -18.44 -2.42 -8.18
CA GLY A 148 -17.10 -2.54 -8.75
C GLY A 148 -15.94 -2.11 -7.83
N TYR A 149 -16.21 -1.83 -6.55
CA TYR A 149 -15.19 -1.46 -5.56
C TYR A 149 -14.73 -2.67 -4.74
N ALA A 150 -13.56 -2.59 -4.09
CA ALA A 150 -13.08 -3.65 -3.20
C ALA A 150 -13.96 -3.84 -1.94
N GLY A 151 -14.48 -2.72 -1.40
CA GLY A 151 -15.33 -2.71 -0.22
C GLY A 151 -15.77 -1.31 0.19
N SER A 152 -16.33 -1.22 1.39
CA SER A 152 -16.73 0.05 2.02
C SER A 152 -15.60 0.60 2.88
N ALA A 153 -15.40 1.91 2.80
CA ALA A 153 -14.41 2.66 3.57
C ALA A 153 -15.04 3.49 4.69
N ASP A 154 -16.35 3.76 4.62
CA ASP A 154 -17.16 4.41 5.66
C ASP A 154 -18.66 4.25 5.33
N TRP A 155 -19.53 4.29 6.33
CA TRP A 155 -20.97 4.18 6.15
C TRP A 155 -21.73 4.59 7.41
N ALA A 156 -22.98 4.97 7.25
CA ALA A 156 -23.92 5.13 8.34
C ALA A 156 -25.33 4.71 7.91
N HIS A 157 -26.16 4.34 8.87
CA HIS A 157 -27.57 4.00 8.66
C HIS A 157 -28.43 4.68 9.73
N ALA A 158 -29.73 4.77 9.45
CA ALA A 158 -30.73 5.28 10.37
C ALA A 158 -32.08 4.59 10.10
N ALA A 159 -33.02 4.75 11.03
CA ALA A 159 -34.40 4.30 10.87
C ALA A 159 -34.97 4.80 9.53
N HIS A 160 -35.41 3.86 8.70
CA HIS A 160 -36.00 4.14 7.39
C HIS A 160 -36.95 3.01 7.03
N ARG A 161 -38.09 3.35 6.43
CA ARG A 161 -39.04 2.38 5.90
C ARG A 161 -39.70 2.92 4.63
N PRO A 162 -39.89 2.10 3.58
CA PRO A 162 -39.36 0.74 3.45
C PRO A 162 -37.84 0.72 3.19
N THR A 163 -37.20 -0.42 3.43
CA THR A 163 -35.82 -0.74 3.01
C THR A 163 -35.77 -2.05 2.23
N TYR A 164 -34.68 -2.26 1.48
CA TYR A 164 -34.49 -3.43 0.62
C TYR A 164 -33.30 -4.27 1.09
N VAL A 165 -33.58 -5.51 1.48
CA VAL A 165 -32.58 -6.51 1.87
C VAL A 165 -32.14 -7.24 0.60
N ILE A 166 -30.99 -6.84 0.06
CA ILE A 166 -30.53 -7.25 -1.27
C ILE A 166 -30.31 -8.76 -1.37
N GLY A 167 -29.64 -9.38 -0.38
CA GLY A 167 -29.29 -10.80 -0.38
C GLY A 167 -30.49 -11.74 -0.30
N ASP A 168 -31.60 -11.27 0.27
CA ASP A 168 -32.87 -12.01 0.37
C ASP A 168 -33.90 -11.60 -0.68
N ASN A 169 -33.58 -10.61 -1.52
CA ASN A 169 -34.48 -10.07 -2.56
C ASN A 169 -35.86 -9.65 -2.00
N ARG A 170 -35.89 -9.00 -0.83
CA ARG A 170 -37.13 -8.65 -0.12
C ARG A 170 -37.15 -7.23 0.44
N VAL A 171 -38.36 -6.74 0.70
CA VAL A 171 -38.62 -5.46 1.37
C VAL A 171 -38.79 -5.69 2.87
N CYS A 172 -38.18 -4.82 3.67
CA CYS A 172 -38.46 -4.64 5.09
C CYS A 172 -39.31 -3.37 5.23
N ASP A 173 -40.52 -3.50 5.78
CA ASP A 173 -41.46 -2.37 6.00
C ASP A 173 -42.02 -2.37 7.42
N GLU A 174 -41.20 -2.81 8.36
CA GLU A 174 -41.48 -2.84 9.78
C GLU A 174 -40.83 -1.65 10.50
N SER A 175 -41.24 -1.40 11.75
CA SER A 175 -40.74 -0.26 12.54
C SER A 175 -39.25 -0.34 12.89
N PHE A 176 -38.66 -1.54 12.85
CA PHE A 176 -37.25 -1.79 13.15
C PHE A 176 -36.34 -1.69 11.92
N CYS A 177 -36.88 -1.44 10.72
CA CYS A 177 -36.08 -1.37 9.52
C CYS A 177 -35.18 -0.12 9.53
N GLU A 178 -33.95 -0.31 9.09
CA GLU A 178 -32.94 0.74 9.02
C GLU A 178 -32.22 0.65 7.69
N GLY A 179 -31.99 1.82 7.08
CA GLY A 179 -31.38 1.93 5.78
C GLY A 179 -30.14 2.81 5.81
N PHE A 180 -29.20 2.54 4.90
CA PHE A 180 -27.99 3.33 4.80
C PHE A 180 -28.29 4.80 4.44
N THR A 181 -27.83 5.73 5.27
CA THR A 181 -27.88 7.17 4.98
C THR A 181 -26.75 7.57 4.03
N TYR A 182 -25.60 6.90 4.12
CA TYR A 182 -24.57 6.93 3.10
C TYR A 182 -23.69 5.68 3.14
N ILE A 183 -23.05 5.37 2.01
CA ILE A 183 -21.96 4.40 1.90
C ILE A 183 -20.84 5.02 1.08
N ARG A 184 -19.62 5.08 1.63
CA ARG A 184 -18.40 5.44 0.91
C ARG A 184 -17.71 4.17 0.46
N CYS A 185 -17.78 3.86 -0.83
CA CYS A 185 -17.04 2.76 -1.43
C CYS A 185 -15.61 3.19 -1.77
N GLY A 186 -14.65 2.27 -1.72
CA GLY A 186 -13.26 2.55 -2.05
C GLY A 186 -12.40 1.30 -2.26
N GLY A 187 -11.17 1.53 -2.73
CA GLY A 187 -10.15 0.51 -2.95
C GLY A 187 -10.22 -0.15 -4.35
N PRO A 188 -9.08 -0.40 -5.01
CA PRO A 188 -9.05 -1.14 -6.28
C PRO A 188 -9.38 -2.61 -6.03
N LYS A 189 -10.18 -3.18 -6.94
CA LYS A 189 -10.59 -4.59 -6.95
C LYS A 189 -9.50 -5.48 -7.57
#